data_AF-R9IP19-F1
#
_entry.id   AF-R9IP19-F1
#
_cell.length_a   1.000
_cell.length_b   1.000
_cell.length_c   1.000
_cell.angle_alpha   90.00
_cell.angle_beta   90.00
_cell.angle_gamma   90.00
#
_symmetry.space_group_name_H-M   'P 1'
#
loop_
_entity.id
_entity.type
_entity.pdbx_description
1 polymer ?
#
loop_
_entity_poly.entity_id
_entity_poly.type
_entity_poly.pdbx_seq_one_letter_code
_entity_poly.pdbx_strand_id
1 'polypeptide(L)'
;MNEKMARQIAEAKKQTIGVEIEMNGITRSRAAKAAAEFFGTGRYKDTAARNGYCTWSAWDADGREWKFQRDVSIAGPDSEKCELVTPILTYADIETLQELVRQLRHAGAKSDAGRGCGVHYASSRVIRKIYA
;
A
#
# COMPACT_ATOMS: atom_id res chain seq x y z
N MET A 1 15.42 -28.36 -9.96
CA MET A 1 14.48 -27.89 -8.92
C MET A 1 13.72 -29.10 -8.40
N ASN A 2 13.65 -29.33 -7.09
CA ASN A 2 12.96 -30.50 -6.50
C ASN A 2 11.43 -30.28 -6.54
N GLU A 3 10.64 -31.33 -6.83
CA GLU A 3 9.17 -31.33 -6.82
C GLU A 3 8.54 -30.71 -5.55
N LYS A 4 9.14 -30.96 -4.38
CA LYS A 4 8.73 -30.35 -3.10
C LYS A 4 8.82 -28.83 -3.16
N MET A 5 9.90 -28.29 -3.72
CA MET A 5 10.09 -26.84 -3.88
C MET A 5 9.09 -26.26 -4.88
N ALA A 6 8.88 -26.93 -6.01
CA ALA A 6 7.89 -26.50 -7.01
C ALA A 6 6.48 -26.44 -6.41
N ARG A 7 6.10 -27.43 -5.60
CA ARG A 7 4.82 -27.46 -4.88
C ARG A 7 4.73 -26.33 -3.85
N GLN A 8 5.79 -26.07 -3.07
CA GLN A 8 5.81 -24.96 -2.11
C GLN A 8 5.64 -23.60 -2.79
N ILE A 9 6.30 -23.38 -3.93
CA ILE A 9 6.14 -22.16 -4.73
C ILE A 9 4.70 -22.03 -5.24
N ALA A 10 4.13 -23.11 -5.79
CA ALA A 10 2.76 -23.11 -6.30
C ALA A 10 1.74 -22.80 -5.20
N GLU A 11 1.91 -23.35 -3.99
CA GLU A 11 1.03 -23.07 -2.85
C GLU A 11 1.21 -21.65 -2.29
N ALA A 12 2.45 -21.14 -2.24
CA ALA A 12 2.71 -19.77 -1.79
C ALA A 12 2.00 -18.74 -2.69
N LYS A 13 1.99 -18.96 -4.01
CA LYS A 13 1.33 -18.06 -4.97
C LYS A 13 -0.20 -18.03 -4.87
N LYS A 14 -0.83 -18.98 -4.16
CA LYS A 14 -2.29 -19.02 -3.93
C LYS A 14 -2.73 -18.19 -2.72
N GLN A 15 -1.79 -17.69 -1.90
CA GLN A 15 -2.13 -16.92 -0.71
C GLN A 15 -2.56 -15.50 -1.08
N THR A 16 -3.46 -14.95 -0.28
CA THR A 16 -3.75 -13.52 -0.29
C THR A 16 -2.72 -12.76 0.54
N ILE A 17 -2.42 -11.54 0.10
CA ILE A 17 -1.33 -10.71 0.63
C ILE A 17 -1.91 -9.35 0.98
N GLY A 18 -1.63 -8.86 2.19
CA GLY A 18 -1.89 -7.48 2.60
C GLY A 18 -0.56 -6.83 2.92
N VAL A 19 -0.30 -5.66 2.35
CA VAL A 19 0.96 -4.94 2.56
C VAL A 19 0.65 -3.54 3.08
N GLU A 20 1.45 -3.13 4.06
CA GLU A 20 1.52 -1.74 4.51
C GLU A 20 2.94 -1.23 4.24
N ILE A 21 3.06 -0.03 3.66
CA ILE A 21 4.35 0.58 3.33
C ILE A 21 4.37 1.99 3.90
N GLU A 22 5.23 2.21 4.87
CA GLU A 22 5.39 3.50 5.52
C GLU A 22 6.35 4.40 4.72
N MET A 23 6.01 5.69 4.63
CA MET A 23 6.79 6.69 3.91
C MET A 23 6.59 8.11 4.48
N ASN A 24 7.56 8.98 4.19
CA ASN A 24 7.49 10.43 4.41
C ASN A 24 7.95 11.18 3.13
N GLY A 25 8.04 12.51 3.14
CA GLY A 25 8.41 13.31 1.96
C GLY A 25 7.27 13.50 0.96
N ILE A 26 6.08 12.99 1.26
CA ILE A 26 4.88 13.12 0.45
C ILE A 26 3.65 13.19 1.35
N THR A 27 2.73 14.12 1.06
CA THR A 27 1.45 14.17 1.75
C THR A 27 0.53 13.05 1.29
N ARG A 28 -0.33 12.54 2.18
CA ARG A 28 -1.32 11.49 1.86
C ARG A 28 -2.17 11.78 0.61
N SER A 29 -2.62 13.02 0.43
CA SER A 29 -3.40 13.43 -0.74
C SER A 29 -2.60 13.38 -2.05
N ARG A 30 -1.34 13.84 -2.03
CA ARG A 30 -0.41 13.73 -3.17
C ARG A 30 -0.06 12.28 -3.50
N ALA A 31 0.11 11.42 -2.48
CA ALA A 31 0.35 10.00 -2.69
C ALA A 31 -0.86 9.32 -3.35
N ALA A 32 -2.08 9.60 -2.86
CA ALA A 32 -3.31 9.12 -3.49
C ALA A 32 -3.48 9.63 -4.92
N LYS A 33 -3.17 10.91 -5.18
CA LYS A 33 -3.18 11.46 -6.54
C LYS A 33 -2.21 10.73 -7.47
N ALA A 34 -0.95 10.54 -7.05
CA ALA A 34 0.05 9.82 -7.83
C ALA A 34 -0.38 8.38 -8.14
N ALA A 35 -1.00 7.69 -7.17
CA ALA A 35 -1.57 6.37 -7.37
C ALA A 35 -2.70 6.37 -8.40
N ALA A 36 -3.63 7.32 -8.31
CA ALA A 36 -4.73 7.45 -9.25
C ALA A 36 -4.28 7.78 -10.68
N GLU A 37 -3.21 8.56 -10.83
CA GLU A 37 -2.56 8.83 -12.11
C GLU A 37 -1.90 7.56 -12.67
N PHE A 38 -1.16 6.82 -11.84
CA PHE A 38 -0.57 5.54 -12.22
C PHE A 38 -1.62 4.51 -12.67
N PHE A 39 -2.75 4.41 -11.97
CA PHE A 39 -3.84 3.53 -12.34
C PHE A 39 -4.62 4.00 -13.57
N GLY A 40 -4.37 5.22 -14.07
CA GLY A 40 -5.11 5.83 -15.18
C GLY A 40 -6.57 6.16 -14.84
N THR A 41 -6.96 6.14 -13.57
CA THR A 41 -8.35 6.38 -13.15
C THR A 41 -8.60 7.85 -12.80
N GLY A 42 -7.56 8.58 -12.41
CA GLY A 42 -7.68 9.95 -11.87
C GLY A 42 -8.55 10.05 -10.62
N ARG A 43 -9.00 8.91 -10.06
CA ARG A 43 -9.94 8.84 -8.97
C ARG A 43 -9.19 8.76 -7.64
N TYR A 44 -9.13 9.89 -6.93
CA TYR A 44 -8.65 9.98 -5.56
C TYR A 44 -9.53 10.92 -4.72
N LYS A 45 -9.72 10.62 -3.43
CA LYS A 45 -10.56 11.42 -2.52
C LYS A 45 -10.04 11.38 -1.09
N ASP A 46 -10.37 12.43 -0.32
CA ASP A 46 -10.35 12.34 1.12
C ASP A 46 -11.42 11.34 1.58
N THR A 47 -11.01 10.32 2.33
CA THR A 47 -11.88 9.26 2.85
C THR A 47 -11.78 9.16 4.37
N ALA A 48 -11.20 10.15 5.05
CA ALA A 48 -10.95 10.14 6.48
C ALA A 48 -12.24 9.95 7.30
N ALA A 49 -13.38 10.45 6.83
CA ALA A 49 -14.68 10.26 7.48
C ALA A 49 -15.10 8.78 7.58
N ARG A 50 -14.64 7.93 6.64
CA ARG A 50 -14.95 6.49 6.61
C ARG A 50 -13.81 5.63 7.15
N ASN A 51 -12.56 6.00 6.84
CA ASN A 51 -11.37 5.19 7.15
C ASN A 51 -10.61 5.67 8.39
N GLY A 52 -10.91 6.86 8.92
CA GLY A 52 -10.11 7.48 9.98
C GLY A 52 -8.74 7.96 9.49
N TYR A 53 -7.82 8.21 10.43
CA TYR A 53 -6.39 8.45 10.18
C TYR A 53 -6.03 9.48 9.09
N CYS A 54 -6.88 10.50 8.89
CA CYS A 54 -6.69 11.50 7.84
C CYS A 54 -6.47 10.85 6.45
N THR A 55 -7.15 9.74 6.21
CA THR A 55 -6.91 8.87 5.04
C THR A 55 -7.34 9.54 3.76
N TRP A 56 -6.49 9.42 2.74
CA TRP A 56 -6.83 9.65 1.36
C TRP A 56 -6.81 8.32 0.61
N SER A 57 -7.71 8.13 -0.34
CA SER A 57 -7.79 6.88 -1.11
C SER A 57 -7.67 7.15 -2.60
N ALA A 58 -7.09 6.18 -3.31
CA ALA A 58 -7.14 6.04 -4.76
C ALA A 58 -7.79 4.70 -5.11
N TRP A 59 -8.36 4.60 -6.32
CA TRP A 59 -8.96 3.35 -6.80
C TRP A 59 -8.31 2.94 -8.11
N ASP A 60 -7.99 1.65 -8.21
CA ASP A 60 -7.50 1.06 -9.45
C ASP A 60 -8.63 0.80 -10.46
N ALA A 61 -8.28 0.26 -11.63
CA ALA A 61 -9.23 -0.02 -12.71
C ALA A 61 -10.34 -1.01 -12.31
N ASP A 62 -10.06 -1.90 -11.35
CA ASP A 62 -11.02 -2.86 -10.81
C ASP A 62 -11.86 -2.28 -9.66
N GLY A 63 -11.64 -0.99 -9.33
CA GLY A 63 -12.33 -0.32 -8.25
C GLY A 63 -11.86 -0.73 -6.86
N ARG A 64 -10.71 -1.40 -6.73
CA ARG A 64 -10.12 -1.75 -5.43
C ARG A 64 -9.50 -0.49 -4.81
N GLU A 65 -9.72 -0.32 -3.53
CA GLU A 65 -9.27 0.87 -2.81
C GLU A 65 -7.86 0.71 -2.25
N TRP A 66 -6.99 1.64 -2.63
CA TRP A 66 -5.63 1.80 -2.11
C TRP A 66 -5.62 3.02 -1.19
N LYS A 67 -5.27 2.82 0.09
CA LYS A 67 -5.40 3.85 1.13
C LYS A 67 -4.04 4.45 1.46
N PHE A 68 -4.02 5.73 1.75
CA PHE A 68 -2.88 6.51 2.20
C PHE A 68 -3.25 7.20 3.50
N GLN A 69 -2.88 6.59 4.61
CA GLN A 69 -3.33 6.97 5.96
C GLN A 69 -2.18 7.52 6.80
N ARG A 70 -2.53 8.16 7.92
CA ARG A 70 -1.53 8.66 8.87
C ARG A 70 -1.06 7.54 9.79
N ASP A 71 0.25 7.30 9.79
CA ASP A 71 0.92 6.58 10.86
C ASP A 71 1.80 7.52 11.70
N VAL A 72 1.46 7.65 12.99
CA VAL A 72 2.15 8.55 13.91
C VAL A 72 3.56 8.07 14.28
N SER A 73 3.89 6.81 14.02
CA SER A 73 5.22 6.21 14.26
C SER A 73 6.31 6.83 13.36
N ILE A 74 5.93 7.23 12.13
CA ILE A 74 6.83 7.79 11.12
C ILE A 74 7.36 9.15 11.58
N ALA A 75 8.67 9.39 11.49
CA ALA A 75 9.28 10.67 11.80
C ALA A 75 9.13 11.69 10.66
N GLY A 76 9.03 12.98 11.00
CA GLY A 76 8.86 14.08 10.05
C GLY A 76 7.55 14.84 10.23
N PRO A 77 7.21 15.76 9.30
CA PRO A 77 5.98 16.55 9.38
C PRO A 77 4.72 15.68 9.41
N ASP A 78 3.75 16.02 10.27
CA ASP A 78 2.51 15.23 10.44
C ASP A 78 1.70 15.07 9.15
N SER A 79 1.74 16.07 8.27
CA SER A 79 1.11 16.05 6.95
C SER A 79 1.69 14.99 6.01
N GLU A 80 2.92 14.53 6.26
CA GLU A 80 3.69 13.63 5.42
C GLU A 80 3.91 12.25 6.03
N LYS A 81 3.55 12.06 7.30
CA LYS A 81 3.47 10.74 7.93
C LYS A 81 2.43 9.88 7.19
N CYS A 82 2.86 9.10 6.22
CA CYS A 82 2.00 8.47 5.23
C CYS A 82 2.28 6.97 5.18
N GLU A 83 1.24 6.16 5.32
CA GLU A 83 1.28 4.71 5.16
C GLU A 83 0.38 4.32 3.99
N LEU A 84 0.94 3.64 2.99
CA LEU A 84 0.16 2.97 1.97
C LEU A 84 -0.39 1.67 2.54
N VAL A 85 -1.70 1.48 2.49
CA VAL A 85 -2.38 0.21 2.83
C VAL A 85 -3.03 -0.32 1.56
N THR A 86 -2.58 -1.49 1.10
CA THR A 86 -3.05 -2.08 -0.15
C THR A 86 -4.46 -2.67 0.01
N PRO A 87 -5.25 -2.84 -1.07
CA PRO A 87 -6.34 -3.81 -1.03
C PRO A 87 -5.79 -5.23 -0.79
N ILE A 88 -6.67 -6.21 -0.65
CA ILE A 88 -6.26 -7.61 -0.64
C ILE A 88 -5.63 -7.95 -2.00
N LEU A 89 -4.36 -8.29 -1.99
CA LEU A 89 -3.58 -8.63 -3.17
C LEU A 89 -3.49 -10.14 -3.37
N THR A 90 -3.22 -10.51 -4.61
CA THR A 90 -2.76 -11.83 -5.04
C THR A 90 -1.31 -11.74 -5.53
N TYR A 91 -0.68 -12.89 -5.82
CA TYR A 91 0.67 -12.89 -6.39
C TYR A 91 0.76 -12.13 -7.73
N ALA A 92 -0.32 -12.07 -8.50
CA ALA A 92 -0.35 -11.33 -9.77
C ALA A 92 -0.27 -9.81 -9.58
N ASP A 93 -0.67 -9.30 -8.41
CA ASP A 93 -0.68 -7.86 -8.13
C ASP A 93 0.69 -7.31 -7.68
N ILE A 94 1.67 -8.18 -7.44
CA ILE A 94 2.98 -7.77 -6.91
C ILE A 94 3.71 -6.83 -7.88
N GLU A 95 3.60 -7.04 -9.18
CA GLU A 95 4.19 -6.14 -10.19
C GLU A 95 3.54 -4.76 -10.14
N THR A 96 2.21 -4.70 -10.02
CA THR A 96 1.47 -3.43 -9.85
C THR A 96 1.88 -2.71 -8.57
N LEU A 97 1.99 -3.43 -7.45
CA LEU A 97 2.46 -2.86 -6.19
C LEU A 97 3.89 -2.30 -6.31
N GLN A 98 4.80 -3.07 -6.90
CA GLN A 98 6.18 -2.63 -7.09
C GLN A 98 6.24 -1.37 -7.96
N GLU A 99 5.46 -1.31 -9.03
CA GLU A 99 5.46 -0.15 -9.91
C GLU A 99 4.84 1.08 -9.23
N LEU A 100 3.74 0.91 -8.50
CA LEU A 100 3.17 1.98 -7.68
C LEU A 100 4.22 2.55 -6.70
N VAL A 101 4.99 1.69 -6.03
CA VAL A 101 6.06 2.14 -5.11
C VAL A 101 7.13 2.96 -5.86
N ARG A 102 7.50 2.58 -7.09
CA ARG A 102 8.42 3.37 -7.91
C ARG A 102 7.83 4.75 -8.23
N GLN A 103 6.56 4.81 -8.62
CA GLN A 103 5.88 6.07 -8.91
C GLN A 103 5.79 6.98 -7.67
N LEU A 104 5.48 6.44 -6.50
CA LEU A 104 5.47 7.18 -5.23
C LEU A 104 6.86 7.75 -4.91
N ARG A 105 7.92 6.97 -5.12
CA ARG A 105 9.30 7.44 -4.96
C ARG A 105 9.64 8.57 -5.94
N HIS A 106 9.23 8.47 -7.20
CA HIS A 106 9.39 9.54 -8.18
C HIS A 106 8.60 10.81 -7.81
N ALA A 107 7.46 10.66 -7.15
CA ALA A 107 6.64 11.75 -6.62
C ALA A 107 7.21 12.39 -5.33
N GLY A 108 8.29 11.85 -4.77
CA GLY A 108 9.02 12.40 -3.63
C GLY A 108 9.02 11.54 -2.36
N ALA A 109 8.29 10.42 -2.35
CA ALA A 109 8.22 9.54 -1.18
C ALA A 109 9.60 8.99 -0.78
N LYS A 110 9.85 8.96 0.53
CA LYS A 110 11.05 8.41 1.18
C LYS A 110 10.63 7.39 2.22
N SER A 111 11.22 6.20 2.16
CA SER A 111 10.99 5.12 3.11
C SER A 111 12.36 4.58 3.52
N ASP A 112 12.76 4.90 4.75
CA ASP A 112 14.03 4.47 5.32
C ASP A 112 13.95 4.44 6.86
N ALA A 113 14.81 3.64 7.47
CA ALA A 113 14.82 3.43 8.92
C ALA A 113 15.08 4.72 9.71
N GLY A 114 15.77 5.72 9.13
CA GLY A 114 15.98 7.03 9.76
C GLY A 114 14.69 7.82 9.97
N ARG A 115 13.62 7.45 9.25
CA ARG A 115 12.27 8.00 9.39
C ARG A 115 11.32 7.08 10.16
N GLY A 116 11.84 5.98 10.72
CA GLY A 116 11.01 4.96 11.36
C GLY A 116 10.14 4.18 10.38
N CYS A 117 10.41 4.23 9.06
CA CYS A 117 9.58 3.54 8.08
C CYS A 117 9.92 2.04 7.98
N GLY A 118 8.89 1.22 7.88
CA GLY A 118 8.93 -0.21 7.61
C GLY A 118 7.99 -0.66 6.49
N VAL A 119 8.02 -1.97 6.23
CA VAL A 119 7.07 -2.68 5.37
C VAL A 119 6.45 -3.79 6.20
N HIS A 120 5.14 -3.79 6.33
CA HIS A 120 4.42 -4.83 7.03
C HIS A 120 3.74 -5.78 6.05
N TYR A 121 3.67 -7.05 6.43
CA TYR A 121 2.93 -8.08 5.71
C TYR A 121 1.91 -8.71 6.65
N ALA A 122 0.64 -8.66 6.24
CA ALA A 122 -0.44 -9.36 6.91
C ALA A 122 -0.69 -10.70 6.21
N SER A 123 -0.65 -11.78 6.99
CA SER A 123 -1.09 -13.10 6.50
C SER A 123 -2.60 -13.12 6.26
N SER A 124 -3.07 -14.06 5.43
CA SER A 124 -4.49 -14.28 5.12
C SER A 124 -5.41 -14.36 6.37
N ARG A 125 -4.90 -14.87 7.50
CA ARG A 125 -5.64 -14.92 8.79
C ARG A 125 -5.82 -13.55 9.43
N VAL A 126 -4.88 -12.64 9.21
CA VAL A 126 -4.87 -11.27 9.74
C VAL A 126 -5.65 -10.35 8.80
N ILE A 127 -5.47 -10.50 7.48
CA ILE A 127 -6.23 -9.76 6.46
C ILE A 127 -7.74 -9.89 6.70
N ARG A 128 -8.25 -11.10 6.94
CA ARG A 128 -9.68 -11.31 7.19
C ARG A 128 -10.23 -10.61 8.45
N LYS A 129 -9.37 -10.20 9.39
CA LYS A 129 -9.76 -9.43 10.57
C LYS A 129 -9.66 -7.91 10.35
N ILE A 130 -8.80 -7.48 9.43
CA ILE A 130 -8.60 -6.06 9.08
C ILE A 130 -9.64 -5.58 8.06
N TYR A 131 -10.08 -6.46 7.16
CA TYR A 131 -10.96 -6.13 6.04
C TYR A 131 -12.40 -6.67 6.17
N ALA A 132 -12.76 -7.32 7.28
CA ALA A 132 -14.14 -7.71 7.60
C ALA A 132 -14.81 -6.67 8.50
#